data_AF-A0A2M8EDA7-F1
#
_entry.id   AF-A0A2M8EDA7-F1
#
_cell.length_a   1.000
_cell.length_b   1.000
_cell.length_c   1.000
_cell.angle_alpha   90.00
_cell.angle_beta   90.00
_cell.angle_gamma   90.00
#
_symmetry.space_group_name_H-M   'P 1'
#
loop_
_entity.id
_entity.type
_entity.pdbx_description
1 polymer ?
#
loop_
_entity_poly.entity_id
_entity_poly.type
_entity_poly.pdbx_seq_one_letter_code
_entity_poly.pdbx_strand_id
1 'polypeptide(L)'
;MENKFSSDYQKLILEMQKLAASDKSVFLPNVEPQKKANFIFICMEPSIGHWARSNSEFEAKKKVDAGFRNFTSSIEDFILHFCVQKYLCQANHTYHFTDISKGAMTTDCANIARASRYKKWHDLLLSEIALVGTPDVKIFSVGGLVAHHLENANFPYTFNRIIHYSSQAGKARLEGIHGQEKYFDKFNGSVTLAHILDAAKEVFDSMPTKSNFRESTLNHLAKSKLTDSRQKLIYIYKRAFESV
;
A
#
# COMPACT_ATOMS: atom_id res chain seq x y z
N MET A 1 -26.30 -3.55 -8.07
CA MET A 1 -25.02 -3.51 -8.81
C MET A 1 -23.82 -3.90 -7.93
N GLU A 2 -23.84 -3.59 -6.62
CA GLU A 2 -22.79 -3.98 -5.65
C GLU A 2 -22.45 -5.49 -5.63
N ASN A 3 -23.44 -6.36 -5.84
CA ASN A 3 -23.24 -7.81 -5.80
C ASN A 3 -22.31 -8.34 -6.93
N LYS A 4 -22.24 -7.65 -8.09
CA LYS A 4 -21.36 -8.07 -9.20
C LYS A 4 -19.90 -7.66 -8.98
N PHE A 5 -19.66 -6.42 -8.55
CA PHE A 5 -18.29 -5.93 -8.31
C PHE A 5 -17.58 -6.74 -7.22
N SER A 6 -18.25 -6.96 -6.08
CA SER A 6 -17.70 -7.80 -5.01
C SER A 6 -17.48 -9.24 -5.50
N SER A 7 -18.45 -9.86 -6.20
CA SER A 7 -18.29 -11.22 -6.73
C SER A 7 -17.09 -11.34 -7.71
N ASP A 8 -16.92 -10.38 -8.62
CA ASP A 8 -15.82 -10.39 -9.58
C ASP A 8 -14.47 -10.15 -8.88
N TYR A 9 -14.43 -9.31 -7.85
CA TYR A 9 -13.22 -9.13 -7.03
C TYR A 9 -12.88 -10.40 -6.25
N GLN A 10 -13.86 -11.09 -5.68
CA GLN A 10 -13.62 -12.37 -5.00
C GLN A 10 -13.10 -13.46 -5.95
N LYS A 11 -13.58 -13.51 -7.21
CA LYS A 11 -13.00 -14.41 -8.23
C LYS A 11 -11.53 -14.09 -8.49
N LEU A 12 -11.19 -12.80 -8.63
CA LEU A 12 -9.81 -12.39 -8.82
C LEU A 12 -8.92 -12.76 -7.62
N ILE A 13 -9.43 -12.60 -6.39
CA ILE A 13 -8.74 -13.03 -5.17
C ILE A 13 -8.43 -14.54 -5.21
N LEU A 14 -9.37 -15.38 -5.67
CA LEU A 14 -9.13 -16.82 -5.80
C LEU A 14 -8.00 -17.14 -6.80
N GLU A 15 -7.93 -16.42 -7.93
CA GLU A 15 -6.82 -16.60 -8.89
C GLU A 15 -5.49 -16.15 -8.30
N MET A 16 -5.46 -15.03 -7.57
CA MET A 16 -4.25 -14.59 -6.86
C MET A 16 -3.82 -15.57 -5.76
N GLN A 17 -4.76 -16.19 -5.05
CA GLN A 17 -4.48 -17.23 -4.06
C GLN A 17 -3.87 -18.48 -4.70
N LYS A 18 -4.42 -18.93 -5.84
CA LYS A 18 -3.85 -20.06 -6.61
C LYS A 18 -2.41 -19.76 -7.04
N LEU A 19 -2.15 -18.56 -7.56
CA LEU A 19 -0.81 -18.18 -7.98
C LEU A 19 0.15 -18.09 -6.78
N ALA A 20 -0.27 -17.50 -5.67
CA ALA A 20 0.53 -17.45 -4.44
C ALA A 20 0.90 -18.85 -3.92
N ALA A 21 -0.05 -19.79 -3.94
CA ALA A 21 0.20 -21.18 -3.56
C ALA A 21 1.20 -21.86 -4.49
N SER A 22 1.10 -21.63 -5.81
CA SER A 22 2.05 -22.17 -6.80
C SER A 22 3.47 -21.63 -6.60
N ASP A 23 3.60 -20.38 -6.16
CA ASP A 23 4.86 -19.74 -5.81
C ASP A 23 5.34 -20.08 -4.38
N LYS A 24 4.66 -20.98 -3.66
CA LYS A 24 4.93 -21.34 -2.25
C LYS A 24 5.04 -20.10 -1.35
N SER A 25 4.06 -19.21 -1.49
CA SER A 25 3.99 -17.94 -0.75
C SER A 25 2.64 -17.80 -0.05
N VAL A 26 2.63 -17.05 1.05
CA VAL A 26 1.38 -16.78 1.78
C VAL A 26 0.66 -15.63 1.09
N PHE A 27 -0.52 -15.88 0.54
CA PHE A 27 -1.35 -14.81 -0.01
C PHE A 27 -1.71 -13.80 1.09
N LEU A 28 -1.32 -12.53 0.92
CA LEU A 28 -1.73 -11.43 1.78
C LEU A 28 -2.70 -10.52 1.02
N PRO A 29 -4.01 -10.56 1.35
CA PRO A 29 -4.98 -9.66 0.74
C PRO A 29 -4.78 -8.22 1.21
N ASN A 30 -5.07 -7.28 0.31
CA ASN A 30 -5.13 -5.86 0.64
C ASN A 30 -6.53 -5.52 1.18
N VAL A 31 -6.70 -4.27 1.63
CA VAL A 31 -8.03 -3.77 1.98
C VAL A 31 -8.96 -3.89 0.77
N GLU A 32 -10.13 -4.50 0.97
CA GLU A 32 -11.08 -4.74 -0.11
C GLU A 32 -11.71 -3.40 -0.57
N PRO A 33 -11.61 -3.05 -1.86
CA PRO A 33 -12.25 -1.84 -2.37
C PRO A 33 -13.77 -2.01 -2.31
N GLN A 34 -14.47 -1.00 -1.80
CA GLN A 34 -15.94 -1.00 -1.75
C GLN A 34 -16.58 -0.52 -3.06
N LYS A 35 -15.82 0.25 -3.84
CA LYS A 35 -16.19 0.77 -5.15
C LYS A 35 -14.93 0.96 -5.98
N LYS A 36 -15.12 1.29 -7.27
CA LYS A 36 -14.01 1.64 -8.15
C LYS A 36 -13.20 2.80 -7.58
N ALA A 37 -11.88 2.76 -7.77
CA ALA A 37 -10.92 3.74 -7.28
C ALA A 37 -10.56 4.76 -8.37
N ASN A 38 -10.42 6.02 -7.95
CA ASN A 38 -9.87 7.10 -8.75
C ASN A 38 -8.34 7.05 -8.78
N PHE A 39 -7.74 6.48 -7.72
CA PHE A 39 -6.30 6.39 -7.58
C PHE A 39 -5.87 4.96 -7.24
N ILE A 40 -4.89 4.41 -7.95
CA ILE A 40 -4.29 3.11 -7.64
C ILE A 40 -2.81 3.31 -7.35
N PHE A 41 -2.36 2.73 -6.24
CA PHE A 41 -0.99 2.78 -5.78
C PHE A 41 -0.40 1.38 -5.84
N ILE A 42 0.61 1.19 -6.68
CA ILE A 42 1.25 -0.11 -6.91
C ILE A 42 2.55 -0.14 -6.09
N CYS A 43 2.61 -1.06 -5.14
CA CYS A 43 3.78 -1.36 -4.32
C CYS A 43 4.48 -2.63 -4.85
N MET A 44 5.51 -3.09 -4.13
CA MET A 44 6.33 -4.23 -4.52
C MET A 44 5.63 -5.57 -4.26
N GLU A 45 5.99 -6.22 -3.16
CA GLU A 45 5.38 -7.42 -2.64
C GLU A 45 5.41 -7.34 -1.11
N PRO A 46 4.46 -7.98 -0.43
CA PRO A 46 4.51 -8.03 1.02
C PRO A 46 5.69 -8.89 1.50
N SER A 47 6.38 -8.45 2.55
CA SER A 47 7.36 -9.27 3.27
C SER A 47 6.65 -10.03 4.38
N ILE A 48 6.95 -11.31 4.62
CA ILE A 48 6.41 -12.07 5.78
C ILE A 48 6.80 -11.41 7.11
N GLY A 49 7.98 -10.79 7.14
CA GLY A 49 8.50 -9.85 8.14
C GLY A 49 7.95 -9.94 9.57
N HIS A 50 7.76 -8.79 10.20
CA HIS A 50 7.37 -8.71 11.62
C HIS A 50 5.89 -8.98 11.88
N TRP A 51 5.05 -9.03 10.84
CA TRP A 51 3.62 -9.27 11.04
C TRP A 51 3.32 -10.77 11.22
N ALA A 52 4.07 -11.69 10.62
CA ALA A 52 3.95 -13.12 10.94
C ALA A 52 5.00 -13.52 11.97
N ARG A 53 4.58 -13.80 13.22
CA ARG A 53 5.51 -14.23 14.28
C ARG A 53 6.30 -15.46 13.83
N SER A 54 7.60 -15.47 14.09
CA SER A 54 8.53 -16.56 13.73
C SER A 54 8.68 -16.84 12.23
N ASN A 55 8.30 -15.92 11.34
CA ASN A 55 8.32 -16.12 9.89
C ASN A 55 7.58 -17.40 9.41
N SER A 56 6.62 -17.88 10.20
CA SER A 56 5.89 -19.11 9.90
C SER A 56 4.73 -18.84 8.95
N GLU A 57 4.66 -19.60 7.85
CA GLU A 57 3.52 -19.55 6.94
C GLU A 57 2.19 -19.84 7.63
N PHE A 58 2.20 -20.72 8.62
CA PHE A 58 1.00 -21.09 9.39
C PHE A 58 0.48 -19.90 10.20
N GLU A 59 1.37 -19.17 10.89
CA GLU A 59 0.99 -17.97 11.65
C GLU A 59 0.56 -16.83 10.71
N ALA A 60 1.21 -16.69 9.55
CA ALA A 60 0.83 -15.72 8.54
C ALA A 60 -0.60 -15.98 8.03
N LYS A 61 -0.92 -17.24 7.66
CA LYS A 61 -2.28 -17.65 7.25
C LYS A 61 -3.31 -17.38 8.34
N LYS A 62 -3.02 -17.80 9.58
CA LYS A 62 -3.89 -17.56 10.74
C LYS A 62 -4.21 -16.08 10.95
N LYS A 63 -3.24 -15.18 10.74
CA LYS A 63 -3.48 -13.74 10.83
C LYS A 63 -4.33 -13.21 9.70
N VAL A 64 -4.09 -13.64 8.47
CA VAL A 64 -4.91 -13.27 7.31
C VAL A 64 -6.37 -13.69 7.53
N ASP A 65 -6.59 -14.91 8.00
CA ASP A 65 -7.91 -15.45 8.34
C ASP A 65 -8.59 -14.66 9.47
N ALA A 66 -7.81 -14.17 10.44
CA ALA A 66 -8.27 -13.29 11.52
C ALA A 66 -8.50 -11.82 11.09
N GLY A 67 -8.45 -11.52 9.79
CA GLY A 67 -8.75 -10.19 9.25
C GLY A 67 -7.54 -9.26 9.14
N PHE A 68 -6.32 -9.77 9.13
CA PHE A 68 -5.13 -8.96 8.78
C PHE A 68 -5.13 -8.67 7.28
N ARG A 69 -4.82 -7.43 6.90
CA ARG A 69 -4.72 -6.98 5.50
C ARG A 69 -3.41 -6.23 5.29
N ASN A 70 -2.91 -6.20 4.05
CA ASN A 70 -1.76 -5.37 3.73
C ASN A 70 -2.08 -3.88 3.93
N PHE A 71 -1.05 -3.08 4.19
CA PHE A 71 -1.14 -1.63 4.42
C PHE A 71 -1.95 -1.20 5.66
N THR A 72 -2.12 -2.08 6.66
CA THR A 72 -2.90 -1.76 7.86
C THR A 72 -2.15 -2.05 9.16
N SER A 73 -0.81 -2.00 9.12
CA SER A 73 0.02 -2.56 10.20
C SER A 73 1.02 -1.57 10.80
N SER A 74 1.55 -0.66 9.99
CA SER A 74 2.64 0.22 10.36
C SER A 74 2.22 1.70 10.30
N ILE A 75 2.92 2.55 11.06
CA ILE A 75 2.71 4.00 10.96
C ILE A 75 3.04 4.52 9.56
N GLU A 76 4.01 3.93 8.86
CA GLU A 76 4.30 4.26 7.47
C GLU A 76 3.13 3.92 6.54
N ASP A 77 2.42 2.81 6.77
CA ASP A 77 1.19 2.48 6.02
C ASP A 77 0.14 3.57 6.24
N PHE A 78 -0.09 3.95 7.51
CA PHE A 78 -1.09 4.96 7.83
C PHE A 78 -0.68 6.39 7.46
N ILE A 79 0.62 6.69 7.36
CA ILE A 79 1.10 7.93 6.74
C ILE A 79 0.69 7.98 5.27
N LEU A 80 0.85 6.87 4.54
CA LEU A 80 0.44 6.80 3.14
C LEU A 80 -1.08 6.98 3.00
N HIS A 81 -1.88 6.24 3.78
CA HIS A 81 -3.34 6.42 3.83
C HIS A 81 -3.74 7.87 4.12
N PHE A 82 -3.19 8.47 5.18
CA PHE A 82 -3.45 9.85 5.54
C PHE A 82 -3.13 10.82 4.40
N CYS A 83 -1.95 10.69 3.78
CA CYS A 83 -1.53 11.62 2.72
C CYS A 83 -2.45 11.53 1.49
N VAL A 84 -2.86 10.32 1.11
CA VAL A 84 -3.79 10.12 0.00
C VAL A 84 -5.15 10.74 0.31
N GLN A 85 -5.71 10.45 1.49
CA GLN A 85 -6.98 11.02 1.92
C GLN A 85 -6.94 12.55 1.99
N LYS A 86 -5.86 13.11 2.56
CA LYS A 86 -5.77 14.54 2.87
C LYS A 86 -5.38 15.41 1.68
N TYR A 87 -4.48 14.93 0.83
CA TYR A 87 -3.84 15.75 -0.21
C TYR A 87 -4.18 15.34 -1.64
N LEU A 88 -4.82 14.19 -1.85
CA LEU A 88 -5.18 13.70 -3.18
C LEU A 88 -6.69 13.52 -3.37
N CYS A 89 -7.36 12.89 -2.40
CA CYS A 89 -8.78 12.61 -2.50
C CYS A 89 -9.64 13.86 -2.32
N GLN A 90 -10.67 13.97 -3.16
CA GLN A 90 -11.83 14.84 -2.94
C GLN A 90 -12.97 14.02 -2.33
N ALA A 91 -14.06 14.67 -1.90
CA ALA A 91 -15.15 14.04 -1.15
C ALA A 91 -15.72 12.74 -1.77
N ASN A 92 -15.71 12.61 -3.10
CA ASN A 92 -16.23 11.45 -3.81
C ASN A 92 -15.14 10.48 -4.30
N HIS A 93 -13.86 10.83 -4.14
CA HIS A 93 -12.76 10.02 -4.60
C HIS A 93 -12.47 8.83 -3.67
N THR A 94 -12.02 7.73 -4.27
CA THR A 94 -11.50 6.55 -3.58
C THR A 94 -10.14 6.16 -4.13
N TYR A 95 -9.41 5.39 -3.33
CA TYR A 95 -8.10 4.87 -3.70
C TYR A 95 -8.00 3.38 -3.39
N HIS A 96 -7.05 2.71 -4.03
CA HIS A 96 -6.71 1.31 -3.78
C HIS A 96 -5.20 1.14 -3.70
N PHE A 97 -4.73 0.44 -2.65
CA PHE A 97 -3.35 0.00 -2.57
C PHE A 97 -3.25 -1.42 -3.12
N THR A 98 -2.33 -1.62 -4.06
CA THR A 98 -1.97 -2.91 -4.63
C THR A 98 -0.46 -3.16 -4.57
N ASP A 99 -0.05 -4.36 -4.91
CA ASP A 99 1.32 -4.84 -4.99
C ASP A 99 1.48 -5.51 -6.35
N ILE A 100 2.67 -5.46 -6.96
CA ILE A 100 2.96 -6.24 -8.17
C ILE A 100 2.69 -7.72 -7.91
N SER A 101 3.02 -8.23 -6.71
CA SER A 101 2.63 -9.58 -6.30
C SER A 101 2.06 -9.60 -4.89
N LYS A 102 1.02 -10.41 -4.65
CA LYS A 102 0.30 -10.47 -3.36
C LYS A 102 0.79 -11.56 -2.41
N GLY A 103 1.66 -12.45 -2.88
CA GLY A 103 2.17 -13.51 -2.02
C GLY A 103 3.39 -13.05 -1.24
N ALA A 104 3.26 -13.09 0.08
CA ALA A 104 4.29 -12.69 1.01
C ALA A 104 5.43 -13.70 1.05
N MET A 105 6.66 -13.19 1.16
CA MET A 105 7.87 -14.01 1.31
C MET A 105 8.92 -13.38 2.22
N THR A 106 9.95 -14.14 2.57
CA THR A 106 11.15 -13.61 3.22
C THR A 106 11.98 -12.77 2.25
N THR A 107 12.81 -11.87 2.79
CA THR A 107 13.69 -11.00 1.99
C THR A 107 14.65 -11.79 1.11
N ASP A 108 15.13 -12.94 1.60
CA ASP A 108 16.11 -13.78 0.90
C ASP A 108 15.49 -14.41 -0.35
N CYS A 109 14.27 -14.95 -0.22
CA CYS A 109 13.51 -15.46 -1.35
C CYS A 109 13.22 -14.36 -2.37
N ALA A 110 12.94 -13.15 -1.89
CA ALA A 110 12.62 -12.02 -2.76
C ALA A 110 13.82 -11.59 -3.61
N ASN A 111 15.02 -11.60 -3.04
CA ASN A 111 16.23 -11.25 -3.79
C ASN A 111 16.55 -12.24 -4.93
N ILE A 112 16.11 -13.49 -4.83
CA ILE A 112 16.37 -14.52 -5.85
C ILE A 112 15.26 -14.53 -6.93
N ALA A 113 13.99 -14.45 -6.53
CA ALA A 113 12.86 -14.77 -7.40
C ALA A 113 12.04 -13.57 -7.89
N ARG A 114 12.33 -12.34 -7.46
CA ARG A 114 11.45 -11.19 -7.71
C ARG A 114 11.17 -10.93 -9.19
N ALA A 115 12.20 -10.93 -10.04
CA ALA A 115 12.01 -10.61 -11.46
C ALA A 115 11.08 -11.63 -12.17
N SER A 116 11.30 -12.93 -11.94
CA SER A 116 10.46 -13.97 -12.54
C SER A 116 9.05 -13.96 -11.95
N ARG A 117 8.91 -13.71 -10.65
CA ARG A 117 7.63 -13.59 -9.97
C ARG A 117 6.82 -12.42 -10.51
N TYR A 118 7.40 -11.23 -10.60
CA TYR A 118 6.70 -10.06 -11.13
C TYR A 118 6.15 -10.32 -12.53
N LYS A 119 6.91 -11.00 -13.38
CA LYS A 119 6.43 -11.42 -14.71
C LYS A 119 5.20 -12.34 -14.62
N LYS A 120 5.19 -13.32 -13.71
CA LYS A 120 4.03 -14.22 -13.54
C LYS A 120 2.78 -13.51 -13.00
N TRP A 121 2.97 -12.51 -12.14
CA TRP A 121 1.87 -11.78 -11.49
C TRP A 121 1.30 -10.63 -12.34
N HIS A 122 2.01 -10.25 -13.41
CA HIS A 122 1.68 -9.09 -14.23
C HIS A 122 0.22 -9.09 -14.73
N ASP A 123 -0.26 -10.20 -15.29
CA ASP A 123 -1.61 -10.28 -15.85
C ASP A 123 -2.70 -10.16 -14.76
N LEU A 124 -2.43 -10.65 -13.55
CA LEU A 124 -3.34 -10.49 -12.41
C LEU A 124 -3.34 -9.05 -11.89
N LEU A 125 -2.20 -8.36 -11.90
CA LEU A 125 -2.13 -6.93 -11.59
C LEU A 125 -2.95 -6.12 -12.61
N LEU A 126 -2.81 -6.39 -13.91
CA LEU A 126 -3.61 -5.72 -14.93
C LEU A 126 -5.11 -5.98 -14.77
N SER A 127 -5.48 -7.22 -14.43
CA SER A 127 -6.86 -7.61 -14.16
C SER A 127 -7.42 -6.88 -12.93
N GLU A 128 -6.63 -6.72 -11.87
CA GLU A 128 -7.00 -5.95 -10.68
C GLU A 128 -7.23 -4.48 -11.02
N ILE A 129 -6.31 -3.86 -11.77
CA ILE A 129 -6.43 -2.46 -12.18
C ILE A 129 -7.67 -2.25 -13.04
N ALA A 130 -7.93 -3.12 -14.01
CA ALA A 130 -9.11 -3.00 -14.89
C ALA A 130 -10.43 -3.16 -14.11
N LEU A 131 -10.45 -4.03 -13.11
CA LEU A 131 -11.62 -4.26 -12.27
C LEU A 131 -11.85 -3.09 -11.30
N VAL A 132 -10.81 -2.72 -10.54
CA VAL A 132 -10.89 -1.78 -9.42
C VAL A 132 -10.79 -0.33 -9.91
N GLY A 133 -10.16 -0.04 -11.04
CA GLY A 133 -10.03 1.30 -11.57
C GLY A 133 -11.35 1.87 -12.12
N THR A 134 -11.53 3.17 -11.94
CA THR A 134 -12.42 3.98 -12.79
C THR A 134 -11.81 4.13 -14.21
N PRO A 135 -12.59 4.51 -15.23
CA PRO A 135 -12.05 4.74 -16.58
C PRO A 135 -10.88 5.74 -16.62
N ASP A 136 -10.93 6.76 -15.77
CA ASP A 136 -9.91 7.82 -15.67
C ASP A 136 -8.96 7.62 -14.48
N VAL A 137 -8.73 6.36 -14.08
CA VAL A 137 -7.89 6.05 -12.91
C VAL A 137 -6.47 6.60 -13.08
N LYS A 138 -5.98 7.30 -12.06
CA LYS A 138 -4.57 7.72 -11.99
C LYS A 138 -3.77 6.70 -11.21
N ILE A 139 -2.64 6.27 -11.78
CA ILE A 139 -1.79 5.23 -11.20
C ILE A 139 -0.52 5.84 -10.62
N PHE A 140 -0.09 5.33 -9.47
CA PHE A 140 1.14 5.69 -8.79
C PHE A 140 2.01 4.45 -8.56
N SER A 141 3.26 4.49 -9.01
CA SER A 141 4.26 3.50 -8.59
C SER A 141 4.92 3.95 -7.29
N VAL A 142 4.91 3.09 -6.27
CA VAL A 142 5.48 3.39 -4.96
C VAL A 142 6.91 2.85 -4.86
N GLY A 143 7.88 3.73 -5.08
CA GLY A 143 9.31 3.41 -5.09
C GLY A 143 9.88 3.13 -6.49
N GLY A 144 11.19 3.34 -6.62
CA GLY A 144 11.89 3.25 -7.91
C GLY A 144 11.94 1.84 -8.50
N LEU A 145 11.94 0.80 -7.67
CA LEU A 145 11.97 -0.60 -8.12
C LEU A 145 10.66 -1.00 -8.80
N VAL A 146 9.52 -0.56 -8.26
CA VAL A 146 8.21 -0.71 -8.90
C VAL A 146 8.18 0.05 -10.23
N ALA A 147 8.57 1.33 -10.23
CA ALA A 147 8.58 2.16 -11.44
C ALA A 147 9.40 1.51 -12.56
N HIS A 148 10.62 1.09 -12.25
CA HIS A 148 11.50 0.41 -13.19
C HIS A 148 10.90 -0.90 -13.70
N HIS A 149 10.22 -1.67 -12.86
CA HIS A 149 9.54 -2.86 -13.32
C HIS A 149 8.42 -2.53 -14.32
N LEU A 150 7.54 -1.58 -13.99
CA LEU A 150 6.39 -1.21 -14.84
C LEU A 150 6.85 -0.67 -16.20
N GLU A 151 7.89 0.16 -16.24
CA GLU A 151 8.53 0.66 -17.47
C GLU A 151 9.00 -0.45 -18.41
N ASN A 152 9.50 -1.56 -17.85
CA ASN A 152 10.07 -2.66 -18.62
C ASN A 152 9.07 -3.80 -18.89
N ALA A 153 7.89 -3.77 -18.29
CA ALA A 153 6.92 -4.86 -18.33
C ALA A 153 5.77 -4.64 -19.32
N ASN A 154 5.91 -3.76 -20.32
CA ASN A 154 4.82 -3.36 -21.23
C ASN A 154 3.55 -2.93 -20.47
N PHE A 155 3.72 -2.26 -19.33
CA PHE A 155 2.59 -1.81 -18.52
C PHE A 155 1.75 -0.78 -19.31
N PRO A 156 0.44 -1.02 -19.52
CA PRO A 156 -0.36 -0.28 -20.50
C PRO A 156 -0.87 1.08 -20.00
N TYR A 157 -0.59 1.45 -18.75
CA TYR A 157 -1.07 2.68 -18.14
C TYR A 157 0.07 3.67 -17.90
N THR A 158 -0.21 4.95 -18.08
CA THR A 158 0.67 6.02 -17.57
C THR A 158 0.63 6.05 -16.05
N PHE A 159 1.76 6.31 -15.39
CA PHE A 159 1.83 6.37 -13.94
C PHE A 159 2.76 7.47 -13.44
N ASN A 160 2.45 7.97 -12.25
CA ASN A 160 3.30 8.90 -11.50
C ASN A 160 4.21 8.12 -10.54
N ARG A 161 5.46 8.57 -10.38
CA ARG A 161 6.39 7.96 -9.43
C ARG A 161 6.33 8.68 -8.09
N ILE A 162 6.16 7.95 -6.99
CA ILE A 162 6.31 8.48 -5.64
C ILE A 162 7.37 7.71 -4.86
N ILE A 163 7.92 8.33 -3.83
CA ILE A 163 8.95 7.69 -3.00
C ILE A 163 8.35 6.51 -2.22
N HIS A 164 9.20 5.52 -1.94
CA HIS A 164 8.82 4.39 -1.10
C HIS A 164 8.59 4.83 0.35
N TYR A 165 7.57 4.28 1.01
CA TYR A 165 7.19 4.69 2.37
C TYR A 165 8.08 4.10 3.48
N SER A 166 8.82 3.02 3.21
CA SER A 166 9.66 2.37 4.24
C SER A 166 10.79 3.28 4.75
N SER A 167 11.27 2.99 5.96
CA SER A 167 12.41 3.68 6.58
C SER A 167 13.70 3.59 5.76
N GLN A 168 13.84 2.56 4.92
CA GLN A 168 14.99 2.38 4.02
C GLN A 168 15.09 3.49 2.96
N ALA A 169 14.00 4.22 2.70
CA ALA A 169 13.98 5.38 1.80
C ALA A 169 14.56 6.66 2.44
N GLY A 170 15.28 6.58 3.57
CA GLY A 170 15.80 7.74 4.29
C GLY A 170 16.62 8.70 3.43
N LYS A 171 17.47 8.19 2.54
CA LYS A 171 18.25 9.00 1.60
C LYS A 171 17.34 9.78 0.64
N ALA A 172 16.38 9.09 0.01
CA ALA A 172 15.41 9.71 -0.89
C ALA A 172 14.54 10.76 -0.18
N ARG A 173 14.25 10.57 1.11
CA ARG A 173 13.54 11.58 1.92
C ARG A 173 14.39 12.84 2.11
N LEU A 174 15.70 12.72 2.32
CA LEU A 174 16.58 13.88 2.41
C LEU A 174 16.68 14.61 1.07
N GLU A 175 16.87 13.86 -0.01
CA GLU A 175 16.92 14.40 -1.39
C GLU A 175 15.61 15.12 -1.75
N GLY A 176 14.44 14.60 -1.35
CA GLY A 176 13.14 15.22 -1.60
C GLY A 176 12.89 16.54 -0.87
N ILE A 177 13.70 16.87 0.14
CA ILE A 177 13.67 18.15 0.87
C ILE A 177 14.71 19.14 0.33
N HIS A 178 15.73 18.66 -0.38
CA HIS A 178 16.81 19.52 -0.87
C HIS A 178 16.26 20.68 -1.72
N GLY A 179 16.62 21.91 -1.37
CA GLY A 179 16.12 23.14 -2.01
C GLY A 179 14.68 23.52 -1.63
N GLN A 180 14.08 22.84 -0.65
CA GLN A 180 12.73 23.06 -0.15
C GLN A 180 12.69 23.21 1.38
N GLU A 181 13.84 23.39 2.01
CA GLU A 181 14.04 23.38 3.46
C GLU A 181 13.13 24.41 4.14
N LYS A 182 13.08 25.65 3.63
CA LYS A 182 12.23 26.71 4.17
C LYS A 182 10.73 26.36 4.17
N TYR A 183 10.26 25.63 3.15
CA TYR A 183 8.86 25.23 3.05
C TYR A 183 8.59 24.01 3.94
N PHE A 184 9.54 23.08 4.00
CA PHE A 184 9.50 21.96 4.93
C PHE A 184 9.45 22.44 6.38
N ASP A 185 10.27 23.41 6.78
CA ASP A 185 10.30 23.95 8.14
C ASP A 185 8.95 24.57 8.55
N LYS A 186 8.26 25.24 7.62
CA LYS A 186 6.90 25.74 7.84
C LYS A 186 5.85 24.63 7.95
N PHE A 187 6.06 23.54 7.22
CA PHE A 187 5.19 22.37 7.26
C PHE A 187 5.43 21.51 8.50
N ASN A 188 6.66 21.46 9.00
CA ASN A 188 7.08 20.55 10.05
C ASN A 188 6.25 20.75 11.32
N GLY A 189 5.64 19.67 11.81
CA GLY A 189 4.72 19.72 12.96
C GLY A 189 3.28 20.12 12.65
N SER A 190 2.96 20.52 11.41
CA SER A 190 1.56 20.77 11.00
C SER A 190 0.71 19.49 10.97
N VAL A 191 1.35 18.34 10.79
CA VAL A 191 0.72 17.02 10.90
C VAL A 191 1.11 16.38 12.22
N THR A 192 0.11 16.03 13.02
CA THR A 192 0.26 15.41 14.33
C THR A 192 -0.04 13.91 14.26
N LEU A 193 0.34 13.17 15.32
CA LEU A 193 -0.01 11.75 15.43
C LEU A 193 -1.53 11.53 15.45
N ALA A 194 -2.31 12.49 15.98
CA ALA A 194 -3.77 12.42 15.99
C ALA A 194 -4.33 12.32 14.57
N HIS A 195 -3.81 13.10 13.61
CA HIS A 195 -4.25 13.01 12.21
C HIS A 195 -4.01 11.61 11.61
N ILE A 196 -2.88 10.98 11.94
CA ILE A 196 -2.57 9.62 11.45
C ILE A 196 -3.48 8.59 12.11
N LEU A 197 -3.78 8.76 13.41
CA LEU A 197 -4.71 7.88 14.13
C LEU A 197 -6.12 7.98 13.59
N ASP A 198 -6.58 9.17 13.21
CA ASP A 198 -7.91 9.37 12.65
C ASP A 198 -8.01 8.73 11.26
N ALA A 199 -7.00 8.93 10.40
CA ALA A 199 -6.90 8.20 9.13
C ALA A 199 -6.91 6.67 9.32
N ALA A 200 -6.19 6.17 10.33
CA ALA A 200 -6.18 4.74 10.64
C ALA A 200 -7.55 4.20 11.06
N LYS A 201 -8.30 4.96 11.88
CA LYS A 201 -9.68 4.59 12.27
C LYS A 201 -10.58 4.53 11.04
N GLU A 202 -10.54 5.55 10.18
CA GLU A 202 -11.35 5.57 8.95
C GLU A 202 -11.06 4.36 8.06
N VAL A 203 -9.78 3.99 7.90
CA VAL A 203 -9.38 2.81 7.13
C VAL A 203 -9.98 1.55 7.73
N PHE A 204 -9.86 1.33 9.05
CA PHE A 204 -10.45 0.16 9.71
C PHE A 204 -11.98 0.16 9.67
N ASP A 205 -12.62 1.31 9.81
CA ASP A 205 -14.07 1.44 9.81
C ASP A 205 -14.66 1.21 8.41
N SER A 206 -13.86 1.41 7.35
CA SER A 206 -14.23 1.12 5.96
C SER A 206 -14.10 -0.35 5.55
N MET A 207 -13.48 -1.20 6.38
CA MET A 207 -13.26 -2.61 6.04
C MET A 207 -14.54 -3.44 6.20
N PRO A 208 -14.90 -4.30 5.22
CA PRO A 208 -16.06 -5.19 5.34
C PRO A 208 -15.95 -6.16 6.50
N THR A 209 -14.74 -6.65 6.76
CA THR A 209 -14.45 -7.62 7.81
C THR A 209 -13.90 -6.89 9.03
N LYS A 210 -14.50 -7.13 10.20
CA LYS A 210 -13.92 -6.67 11.47
C LYS A 210 -12.52 -7.26 11.62
N SER A 211 -11.52 -6.38 11.62
CA SER A 211 -10.15 -6.79 11.89
C SER A 211 -9.96 -6.95 13.39
N ASN A 212 -9.66 -8.18 13.84
CA ASN A 212 -9.29 -8.46 15.23
C ASN A 212 -8.02 -7.70 15.66
N PHE A 213 -7.32 -7.08 14.71
CA PHE A 213 -6.10 -6.34 14.92
C PHE A 213 -6.32 -4.84 15.13
N ARG A 214 -7.53 -4.31 14.89
CA ARG A 214 -7.83 -2.86 14.95
C ARG A 214 -7.34 -2.23 16.25
N GLU A 215 -7.81 -2.69 17.39
CA GLU A 215 -7.46 -2.09 18.69
C GLU A 215 -5.96 -2.21 18.99
N SER A 216 -5.39 -3.39 18.77
CA SER A 216 -3.95 -3.61 19.00
C SER A 216 -3.08 -2.72 18.11
N THR A 217 -3.49 -2.49 16.86
CA THR A 217 -2.80 -1.64 15.89
C THR A 217 -2.92 -0.17 16.31
N LEU A 218 -4.14 0.30 16.61
CA LEU A 218 -4.37 1.67 17.07
C LEU A 218 -3.60 1.98 18.37
N ASN A 219 -3.56 1.05 19.32
CA ASN A 219 -2.79 1.17 20.55
C ASN A 219 -1.27 1.23 20.29
N HIS A 220 -0.78 0.48 19.31
CA HIS A 220 0.62 0.55 18.90
C HIS A 220 0.95 1.88 18.21
N LEU A 221 0.08 2.36 17.32
CA LEU A 221 0.21 3.65 16.65
C LEU A 221 0.20 4.81 17.65
N ALA A 222 -0.67 4.77 18.66
CA ALA A 222 -0.75 5.81 19.69
C ALA A 222 0.54 5.96 20.51
N LYS A 223 1.38 4.92 20.54
CA LYS A 223 2.70 4.92 21.19
C LYS A 223 3.84 5.27 20.22
N SER A 224 3.56 5.41 18.94
CA SER A 224 4.54 5.73 17.91
C SER A 224 4.92 7.22 17.93
N LYS A 225 6.02 7.57 17.26
CA LYS A 225 6.49 8.95 17.13
C LYS A 225 6.50 9.37 15.67
N LEU A 226 5.97 10.55 15.35
CA LEU A 226 6.23 11.22 14.07
C LEU A 226 7.60 11.87 14.14
N THR A 227 8.63 11.10 13.80
CA THR A 227 10.00 11.59 13.69
C THR A 227 10.11 12.62 12.57
N ASP A 228 11.15 13.43 12.61
CA ASP A 228 11.47 14.37 11.54
C ASP A 228 11.55 13.68 10.16
N SER A 229 12.15 12.48 10.08
CA SER A 229 12.13 11.68 8.84
C SER A 229 10.72 11.31 8.35
N ARG A 230 9.77 11.03 9.26
CA ARG A 230 8.36 10.79 8.91
C ARG A 230 7.66 12.07 8.48
N GLN A 231 7.98 13.22 9.09
CA GLN A 231 7.48 14.52 8.63
C GLN A 231 7.97 14.84 7.21
N LYS A 232 9.23 14.54 6.90
CA LYS A 232 9.77 14.67 5.53
C LYS A 232 9.00 13.81 4.53
N LEU A 233 8.70 12.56 4.90
CA LEU A 233 7.90 11.65 4.07
C LEU A 233 6.51 12.24 3.77
N ILE A 234 5.80 12.72 4.80
CA ILE A 234 4.47 13.33 4.65
C ILE A 234 4.55 14.56 3.74
N TYR A 235 5.56 15.43 3.92
CA TYR A 235 5.74 16.61 3.07
C TYR A 235 5.99 16.26 1.60
N ILE A 236 6.80 15.24 1.34
CA ILE A 236 7.08 14.77 -0.03
C ILE A 236 5.80 14.23 -0.67
N TYR A 237 5.00 13.46 0.06
CA TYR A 237 3.71 12.99 -0.45
C TYR A 237 2.71 14.13 -0.68
N LYS A 238 2.61 15.09 0.24
CA LYS A 238 1.79 16.29 0.03
C LYS A 238 2.11 16.95 -1.30
N ARG A 239 3.40 17.23 -1.57
CA ARG A 239 3.83 17.87 -2.82
C ARG A 239 3.52 17.03 -4.05
N ALA A 240 3.78 15.73 -3.99
CA ALA A 240 3.50 14.83 -5.10
C ALA A 240 2.00 14.80 -5.42
N PHE A 241 1.14 14.74 -4.41
CA PHE A 241 -0.30 14.62 -4.57
C PHE A 241 -0.99 15.92 -4.97
N GLU A 242 -0.55 17.07 -4.48
CA GLU A 242 -1.09 18.36 -4.89
C GLU A 242 -0.70 18.78 -6.32
N SER A 243 0.24 18.06 -6.95
CA SER A 243 0.66 18.30 -8.34
C SER A 243 -0.15 17.53 -9.39
N VAL A 244 -1.13 16.72 -8.96
CA VAL A 244 -1.89 15.76 -9.78
C VAL A 244 -3.26 16.28 -10.15
#